data_AF-J8FSN8-F1
#
_entry.id   AF-J8FSN8-F1
#
_cell.length_a   1.000
_cell.length_b   1.000
_cell.length_c   1.000
_cell.angle_alpha   90.00
_cell.angle_beta   90.00
_cell.angle_gamma   90.00
#
_symmetry.space_group_name_H-M   'P 1'
#
loop_
_entity.id
_entity.type
_entity.pdbx_description
1 polymer ?
#
loop_
_entity_poly.entity_id
_entity_poly.type
_entity_poly.pdbx_seq_one_letter_code
_entity_poly.pdbx_strand_id
1 'polypeptide(L)'
;MNKYFNKRKISRKDLVEYKLIGDGKDGEVYQLSHDKCVKIFFLEETQKKELRALVIGQSSPIIPRLYGYGENYIIMEYIQGISLARHLKKEKQITEELTERILIMLDELKKIGFTRWDTEVRHVLINEEGQLKVIDHKRAFTSNSEVPTKLLKGFKKFGLSQDFLNYVKNIRSSVYDRWAEHR
;
A
#
# COMPACT_ATOMS: atom_id res chain seq x y z
N MET A 1 9.12 16.19 -19.07
CA MET A 1 9.11 17.27 -18.04
C MET A 1 7.81 17.12 -17.26
N ASN A 2 7.86 17.11 -15.93
CA ASN A 2 6.67 16.84 -15.10
C ASN A 2 5.75 18.07 -15.12
N LYS A 3 4.47 17.94 -15.53
CA LYS A 3 3.57 19.09 -15.77
C LYS A 3 3.30 19.94 -14.52
N TYR A 4 3.49 19.35 -13.34
CA TYR A 4 3.18 20.00 -12.06
C TYR A 4 4.32 20.85 -11.50
N PHE A 5 5.57 20.42 -11.70
CA PHE A 5 6.73 21.08 -11.10
C PHE A 5 7.89 21.15 -12.09
N ASN A 6 8.38 22.36 -12.36
CA ASN A 6 9.56 22.61 -13.20
C ASN A 6 10.87 22.62 -12.40
N LYS A 7 10.89 21.96 -11.23
CA LYS A 7 12.02 21.94 -10.29
C LYS A 7 12.38 20.52 -9.89
N ARG A 8 13.66 20.29 -9.58
CA ARG A 8 14.15 19.00 -9.07
C ARG A 8 13.71 18.73 -7.63
N LYS A 9 13.64 19.78 -6.80
CA LYS A 9 13.12 19.75 -5.43
C LYS A 9 11.93 20.69 -5.30
N ILE A 10 11.00 20.34 -4.43
CA ILE A 10 9.87 21.19 -4.03
C ILE A 10 9.87 21.38 -2.53
N SER A 11 9.14 22.39 -2.05
CA SER A 11 8.91 22.70 -0.64
C SER A 11 7.41 22.81 -0.37
N ARG A 12 7.02 22.91 0.91
CA ARG A 12 5.63 23.19 1.29
C ARG A 12 5.08 24.47 0.64
N LYS A 13 5.93 25.46 0.34
CA LYS A 13 5.52 26.70 -0.34
C LYS A 13 5.03 26.44 -1.77
N ASP A 14 5.55 25.42 -2.44
CA ASP A 14 5.11 25.02 -3.78
C ASP A 14 3.78 24.24 -3.74
N LEU A 15 3.26 23.93 -2.55
CA LEU A 15 2.10 23.05 -2.34
C LEU A 15 0.91 23.73 -1.65
N VAL A 16 0.98 25.05 -1.39
CA VAL A 16 -0.01 25.79 -0.60
C VAL A 16 -1.42 25.77 -1.20
N GLU A 17 -1.53 25.68 -2.52
CA GLU A 17 -2.82 25.61 -3.24
C GLU A 17 -3.43 24.20 -3.25
N TYR A 18 -2.69 23.19 -2.81
CA TYR A 18 -3.13 21.79 -2.83
C TYR A 18 -3.60 21.34 -1.45
N LYS A 19 -4.63 20.49 -1.45
CA LYS A 19 -5.18 19.91 -0.22
C LYS A 19 -4.22 18.88 0.37
N LEU A 20 -3.81 19.08 1.63
CA LEU A 20 -3.12 18.06 2.42
C LEU A 20 -4.08 16.90 2.70
N ILE A 21 -3.72 15.69 2.27
CA ILE A 21 -4.52 14.46 2.40
C ILE A 21 -3.83 13.39 3.24
N GLY A 22 -2.56 13.56 3.57
CA GLY A 22 -1.83 12.68 4.48
C GLY A 22 -0.64 13.39 5.09
N ASP A 23 -0.43 13.20 6.38
CA ASP A 23 0.74 13.67 7.11
C ASP A 23 1.31 12.49 7.89
N GLY A 24 2.56 12.14 7.60
CA GLY A 24 3.20 10.93 8.10
C GLY A 24 4.67 11.14 8.39
N LYS A 25 5.30 10.12 8.97
CA LYS A 25 6.68 10.20 9.46
C LYS A 25 7.72 10.49 8.38
N ASP A 26 7.45 10.12 7.13
CA ASP A 26 8.41 10.26 6.03
C ASP A 26 8.14 11.46 5.13
N GLY A 27 7.01 12.13 5.31
CA GLY A 27 6.54 13.13 4.38
C GLY A 27 5.05 13.39 4.44
N GLU A 28 4.65 14.35 3.64
CA GLU A 28 3.27 14.81 3.49
C GLU A 28 2.76 14.45 2.09
N VAL A 29 1.46 14.21 1.98
CA VAL A 29 0.79 13.86 0.73
C VAL A 29 -0.25 14.93 0.43
N TYR A 30 -0.17 15.51 -0.76
CA TYR A 30 -1.06 16.55 -1.24
C TYR A 30 -1.80 16.07 -2.50
N GLN A 31 -3.08 16.41 -2.60
CA GLN A 31 -3.90 16.08 -3.77
C GLN A 31 -3.67 17.10 -4.89
N LEU A 32 -3.24 16.65 -6.07
CA LEU A 32 -2.99 17.49 -7.24
C LEU A 32 -4.20 17.56 -8.17
N SER A 33 -4.95 16.47 -8.28
CA SER A 33 -6.17 16.34 -9.10
C SER A 33 -7.06 15.23 -8.54
N HIS A 34 -8.15 14.91 -9.25
CA HIS A 34 -9.04 13.80 -8.89
C HIS A 34 -8.35 12.42 -8.89
N ASP A 35 -7.26 12.26 -9.64
CA ASP A 35 -6.57 10.99 -9.86
C ASP A 35 -5.06 11.04 -9.56
N LYS A 36 -4.53 12.17 -9.08
CA LYS A 36 -3.09 12.33 -8.78
C LYS A 36 -2.85 13.01 -7.45
N CYS A 37 -1.82 12.54 -6.76
CA CYS A 37 -1.27 13.16 -5.57
C CYS A 37 0.24 13.28 -5.69
N VAL A 38 0.83 14.15 -4.86
CA VAL A 38 2.27 14.23 -4.65
C VAL A 38 2.58 13.90 -3.21
N LYS A 39 3.57 13.03 -2.99
CA LYS A 39 4.22 12.87 -1.69
C LYS A 39 5.52 13.67 -1.69
N ILE A 40 5.64 14.65 -0.81
CA ILE A 40 6.89 15.35 -0.51
C ILE A 40 7.55 14.66 0.68
N PHE A 41 8.81 14.27 0.54
CA PHE A 41 9.54 13.50 1.53
C PHE A 41 10.44 14.38 2.38
N PHE A 42 10.52 14.07 3.67
CA PHE A 42 11.46 14.75 4.59
C PHE A 42 12.91 14.32 4.35
N LEU A 43 13.12 13.10 3.84
CA LEU A 43 14.43 12.54 3.52
C LEU A 43 14.45 11.95 2.11
N GLU A 44 15.43 12.35 1.30
CA GLU A 44 15.62 11.84 -0.07
C GLU A 44 15.89 10.34 -0.10
N GLU A 45 16.59 9.79 0.90
CA GLU A 45 16.85 8.35 0.97
C GLU A 45 15.56 7.54 1.14
N THR A 46 14.55 8.11 1.81
CA THR A 46 13.23 7.48 1.90
C THR A 46 12.49 7.58 0.56
N GLN A 47 12.60 8.73 -0.11
CA GLN A 47 12.05 8.92 -1.46
C GLN A 47 12.63 7.89 -2.43
N LYS A 48 13.96 7.70 -2.47
CA LYS A 48 14.63 6.76 -3.38
C LYS A 48 14.16 5.33 -3.18
N LYS A 49 13.97 4.90 -1.92
CA LYS A 49 13.47 3.56 -1.59
C LYS A 49 12.05 3.35 -2.09
N GLU A 50 11.17 4.33 -1.89
CA GLU A 50 9.77 4.24 -2.33
C GLU A 50 9.65 4.35 -3.84
N LEU A 51 10.41 5.24 -4.48
CA LEU A 51 10.48 5.36 -5.94
C LEU A 51 10.95 4.06 -6.59
N ARG A 52 12.01 3.43 -6.07
CA ARG A 52 12.50 2.14 -6.59
C ARG A 52 11.40 1.09 -6.61
N ALA A 53 10.63 0.99 -5.52
CA ALA A 53 9.55 0.03 -5.41
C ALA A 53 8.39 0.36 -6.35
N LEU A 54 8.00 1.63 -6.46
CA LEU A 54 6.98 2.07 -7.41
C LEU A 54 7.37 1.77 -8.85
N VAL A 55 8.61 2.07 -9.26
CA VAL A 55 9.12 1.81 -10.61
C VAL A 55 9.07 0.32 -10.95
N ILE A 56 9.56 -0.55 -10.06
CA ILE A 56 9.53 -2.00 -10.25
C ILE A 56 8.10 -2.52 -10.33
N GLY A 57 7.21 -1.98 -9.52
CA GLY A 57 5.82 -2.43 -9.41
C GLY A 57 4.87 -1.95 -10.51
N GLN A 58 5.31 -1.10 -11.45
CA GLN A 58 4.40 -0.44 -12.42
C GLN A 58 3.63 -1.41 -13.32
N SER A 59 4.08 -2.65 -13.49
CA SER A 59 3.34 -3.65 -14.27
C SER A 59 2.14 -4.25 -13.53
N SER A 60 2.02 -4.04 -12.21
CA SER A 60 0.96 -4.65 -11.40
C SER A 60 -0.13 -3.63 -11.03
N PRO A 61 -1.41 -3.98 -11.18
CA PRO A 61 -2.51 -3.07 -10.89
C PRO A 61 -2.62 -2.73 -9.41
N ILE A 62 -2.03 -3.51 -8.49
CA ILE A 62 -2.06 -3.24 -7.05
C ILE A 62 -1.10 -2.10 -6.64
N ILE A 63 -0.22 -1.66 -7.54
CA ILE A 63 0.74 -0.60 -7.28
C ILE A 63 0.20 0.72 -7.87
N PRO A 64 0.27 1.84 -7.13
CA PRO A 64 -0.09 3.15 -7.64
C PRO A 64 0.69 3.49 -8.91
N ARG A 65 -0.01 3.99 -9.93
CA ARG A 65 0.64 4.48 -11.15
C ARG A 65 1.59 5.64 -10.82
N LEU A 66 2.81 5.58 -11.34
CA LEU A 66 3.82 6.63 -11.22
C LEU A 66 3.66 7.62 -12.38
N TYR A 67 3.50 8.90 -12.06
CA TYR A 67 3.37 9.97 -13.06
C TYR A 67 4.62 10.83 -13.19
N GLY A 68 5.45 10.88 -12.15
CA GLY A 68 6.72 11.60 -12.19
C GLY A 68 7.35 11.71 -10.81
N TYR A 69 8.58 12.20 -10.74
CA TYR A 69 9.30 12.37 -9.49
C TYR A 69 10.40 13.43 -9.62
N GLY A 70 10.84 13.95 -8.49
CA GLY A 70 12.07 14.72 -8.35
C GLY A 70 12.95 14.12 -7.26
N GLU A 71 13.87 14.90 -6.73
CA GLU A 71 14.82 14.46 -5.70
C GLU A 71 14.14 14.20 -4.35
N ASN A 72 13.11 14.99 -4.01
CA ASN A 72 12.39 14.88 -2.73
C ASN A 72 10.87 14.67 -2.87
N TYR A 73 10.37 14.36 -4.06
CA TYR A 73 8.94 14.13 -4.26
C TYR A 73 8.64 13.04 -5.27
N ILE A 74 7.45 12.47 -5.16
CA ILE A 74 6.89 11.50 -6.12
C ILE A 74 5.45 11.90 -6.42
N ILE A 75 5.09 11.99 -7.69
CA ILE A 75 3.73 12.15 -8.17
C ILE A 75 3.20 10.78 -8.58
N MET A 76 2.11 10.36 -7.94
CA MET A 76 1.53 9.04 -8.13
C MET A 76 0.00 9.11 -8.17
N GLU A 77 -0.62 7.99 -8.51
CA GLU A 77 -2.06 7.78 -8.48
C GLU A 77 -2.66 8.14 -7.12
N TYR A 78 -3.67 9.00 -7.13
CA TYR A 78 -4.51 9.22 -5.98
C TYR A 78 -5.62 8.18 -5.97
N ILE A 79 -5.57 7.27 -5.00
CA ILE A 79 -6.57 6.22 -4.86
C ILE A 79 -7.80 6.78 -4.14
N GLN A 80 -8.91 6.87 -4.86
CA GLN A 80 -10.22 7.20 -4.31
C GLN A 80 -10.79 5.96 -3.62
N GLY A 81 -10.92 6.00 -2.29
CA GLY A 81 -11.33 4.83 -1.51
C GLY A 81 -11.06 4.92 -0.02
N ILE A 82 -11.16 3.78 0.67
CA ILE A 82 -10.89 3.65 2.10
C ILE A 82 -9.79 2.63 2.37
N SER A 83 -9.05 2.78 3.47
CA SER A 83 -8.11 1.74 3.87
C SER A 83 -8.83 0.47 4.31
N LEU A 84 -8.20 -0.69 4.09
CA LEU A 84 -8.66 -1.96 4.60
C LEU A 84 -8.84 -1.90 6.13
N ALA A 85 -7.95 -1.21 6.84
CA ALA A 85 -8.13 -0.94 8.28
C ALA A 85 -9.45 -0.23 8.61
N ARG A 86 -9.84 0.79 7.84
CA ARG A 86 -11.12 1.51 8.03
C ARG A 86 -12.31 0.62 7.66
N HIS A 87 -12.20 -0.16 6.59
CA HIS A 87 -13.22 -1.13 6.19
C HIS A 87 -13.45 -2.18 7.29
N LEU A 88 -12.39 -2.87 7.74
CA LEU A 88 -12.47 -3.87 8.82
C LEU A 88 -13.05 -3.29 10.12
N LYS A 89 -12.69 -2.04 10.46
CA LYS A 89 -13.25 -1.35 11.63
C LYS A 89 -14.75 -1.09 11.48
N LYS A 90 -15.19 -0.69 10.29
CA LYS A 90 -16.58 -0.32 9.99
C LYS A 90 -17.47 -1.56 9.92
N GLU A 91 -17.09 -2.53 9.12
CA GLU A 91 -17.90 -3.71 8.84
C GLU A 91 -17.82 -4.75 9.97
N LYS A 92 -16.73 -4.76 10.75
CA LYS A 92 -16.49 -5.73 11.85
C LYS A 92 -16.60 -7.19 11.41
N GLN A 93 -16.46 -7.45 10.12
CA GLN A 93 -16.45 -8.78 9.52
C GLN A 93 -15.53 -8.76 8.29
N ILE A 94 -15.13 -9.94 7.85
CA ILE A 94 -14.46 -10.16 6.57
C ILE A 94 -15.26 -11.20 5.77
N THR A 95 -15.27 -11.06 4.44
CA THR A 95 -15.88 -12.01 3.53
C THR A 95 -14.82 -12.93 2.91
N GLU A 96 -15.27 -14.07 2.39
CA GLU A 96 -14.41 -14.97 1.62
C GLU A 96 -13.84 -14.27 0.37
N GLU A 97 -14.67 -13.52 -0.35
CA GLU A 97 -14.25 -12.73 -1.53
C GLU A 97 -13.14 -11.73 -1.21
N LEU A 98 -13.28 -10.96 -0.12
CA LEU A 98 -12.23 -10.02 0.29
C LEU A 98 -10.95 -10.77 0.71
N THR A 99 -11.09 -11.94 1.34
CA THR A 99 -9.96 -12.80 1.69
C THR A 99 -9.21 -13.27 0.44
N GLU A 100 -9.93 -13.74 -0.58
CA GLU A 100 -9.36 -14.17 -1.85
C GLU A 100 -8.59 -13.03 -2.53
N ARG A 101 -9.19 -11.83 -2.59
CA ARG A 101 -8.54 -10.65 -3.17
C ARG A 101 -7.27 -10.26 -2.41
N ILE A 102 -7.26 -10.39 -1.09
CA ILE A 102 -6.07 -10.16 -0.26
C ILE A 102 -4.98 -11.20 -0.57
N LEU A 103 -5.33 -12.47 -0.76
CA LEU A 103 -4.38 -13.51 -1.15
C LEU A 103 -3.76 -13.22 -2.53
N ILE A 104 -4.58 -12.85 -3.51
CA ILE A 104 -4.10 -12.45 -4.85
C ILE A 104 -3.16 -11.24 -4.75
N MET A 105 -3.51 -10.23 -3.94
CA MET A 105 -2.64 -9.07 -3.71
C MET A 105 -1.28 -9.49 -3.13
N LEU A 106 -1.25 -10.40 -2.15
CA LEU A 106 0.01 -10.88 -1.56
C LEU A 106 0.87 -11.65 -2.58
N ASP A 107 0.26 -12.46 -3.43
CA ASP A 107 0.98 -13.17 -4.50
C ASP A 107 1.54 -12.21 -5.55
N GLU A 108 0.77 -11.19 -5.92
CA GLU A 108 1.21 -10.16 -6.86
C GLU A 108 2.41 -9.37 -6.29
N LEU A 109 2.42 -9.08 -4.98
CA LEU A 109 3.60 -8.48 -4.33
C LEU A 109 4.84 -9.38 -4.41
N LYS A 110 4.70 -10.71 -4.31
CA LYS A 110 5.83 -11.64 -4.53
C LYS A 110 6.27 -11.63 -5.98
N LYS A 111 5.31 -11.69 -6.91
CA LYS A 111 5.54 -11.78 -8.36
C LYS A 111 6.27 -10.57 -8.93
N ILE A 112 6.00 -9.36 -8.43
CA ILE A 112 6.77 -8.15 -8.79
C ILE A 112 8.19 -8.14 -8.22
N GLY A 113 8.57 -9.14 -7.40
CA GLY A 113 9.91 -9.29 -6.84
C GLY A 113 10.13 -8.53 -5.53
N PHE A 114 9.07 -8.13 -4.81
CA PHE A 114 9.25 -7.56 -3.48
C PHE A 114 9.67 -8.67 -2.51
N THR A 115 10.78 -8.47 -1.82
CA THR A 115 11.21 -9.42 -0.79
C THR A 115 10.27 -9.35 0.40
N ARG A 116 9.86 -8.14 0.80
CA ARG A 116 8.75 -7.92 1.71
C ARG A 116 7.46 -7.86 0.90
N TRP A 117 6.80 -9.02 0.77
CA TRP A 117 5.49 -9.17 0.14
C TRP A 117 4.31 -9.00 1.12
N ASP A 118 4.57 -8.45 2.30
CA ASP A 118 3.61 -8.22 3.38
C ASP A 118 3.46 -6.73 3.66
N THR A 119 2.26 -6.33 4.10
CA THR A 119 1.93 -4.92 4.37
C THR A 119 0.94 -4.79 5.52
N GLU A 120 0.91 -3.60 6.13
CA GLU A 120 -0.05 -3.31 7.19
C GLU A 120 -1.42 -2.99 6.57
N VAL A 121 -2.51 -3.43 7.21
CA VAL A 121 -3.90 -3.18 6.73
C VAL A 121 -4.24 -1.69 6.52
N ARG A 122 -3.49 -0.76 7.12
CA ARG A 122 -3.67 0.69 6.87
C ARG A 122 -3.06 1.17 5.55
N HIS A 123 -2.14 0.39 4.97
CA HIS A 123 -1.47 0.68 3.71
C HIS A 123 -2.10 -0.09 2.53
N VAL A 124 -3.16 -0.85 2.78
CA VAL A 124 -4.01 -1.42 1.72
C VAL A 124 -5.22 -0.52 1.58
N LEU A 125 -5.46 0.00 0.38
CA LEU A 125 -6.63 0.79 0.03
C LEU A 125 -7.57 -0.04 -0.82
N ILE A 126 -8.86 0.10 -0.57
CA ILE A 126 -9.95 -0.45 -1.38
C ILE A 126 -10.51 0.73 -2.16
N ASN A 127 -10.33 0.72 -3.49
CA ASN A 127 -10.88 1.78 -4.33
C ASN A 127 -12.41 1.63 -4.52
N GLU A 128 -13.03 2.60 -5.17
CA GLU A 128 -14.49 2.62 -5.43
C GLU A 128 -14.99 1.43 -6.26
N GLU A 129 -14.14 0.88 -7.13
CA GLU A 129 -14.42 -0.34 -7.91
C GLU A 129 -14.24 -1.63 -7.10
N GLY A 130 -13.84 -1.52 -5.83
CA GLY A 130 -13.48 -2.67 -5.04
C GLY A 130 -12.25 -3.37 -5.59
N GLN A 131 -11.18 -2.65 -5.90
CA GLN A 131 -9.85 -3.20 -6.18
C GLN A 131 -8.89 -2.84 -5.03
N LEU A 132 -7.90 -3.70 -4.78
CA LEU A 132 -6.89 -3.46 -3.75
C LEU A 132 -5.69 -2.74 -4.35
N LYS A 133 -5.25 -1.67 -3.69
CA LYS A 133 -4.03 -0.92 -3.98
C LYS A 133 -3.18 -0.88 -2.73
N VAL A 134 -1.89 -1.12 -2.86
CA VAL A 134 -0.93 -1.05 -1.74
C VAL A 134 -0.18 0.27 -1.85
N ILE A 135 -0.03 0.99 -0.74
CA ILE A 135 0.75 2.23 -0.64
C ILE A 135 1.91 2.06 0.37
N ASP A 136 2.77 3.06 0.50
CA ASP A 136 3.96 3.05 1.39
C ASP A 136 4.90 1.86 1.13
N HIS A 137 5.60 1.93 0.00
CA HIS A 137 6.49 0.85 -0.46
C HIS A 137 7.94 0.99 -0.02
N LYS A 138 8.28 1.95 0.85
CA LYS A 138 9.68 2.22 1.24
C LYS A 138 10.40 1.01 1.88
N ARG A 139 9.63 0.02 2.35
CA ARG A 139 10.13 -1.21 3.00
C ARG A 139 10.03 -2.46 2.13
N ALA A 140 9.67 -2.33 0.84
CA ALA A 140 9.45 -3.45 -0.09
C ALA A 140 10.63 -4.45 -0.18
N PHE A 141 11.86 -4.00 0.10
CA PHE A 141 13.07 -4.82 -0.03
C PHE A 141 13.79 -5.09 1.31
N THR A 142 13.07 -5.23 2.42
CA THR A 142 13.68 -5.22 3.79
C THR A 142 13.42 -6.47 4.64
N SER A 143 12.76 -7.49 4.10
CA SER A 143 12.42 -8.71 4.84
C SER A 143 12.22 -9.86 3.86
N ASN A 144 12.48 -11.09 4.29
CA ASN A 144 12.21 -12.32 3.52
C ASN A 144 11.24 -13.23 4.30
N SER A 145 10.34 -12.65 5.10
CA SER A 145 9.45 -13.45 5.95
C SER A 145 8.51 -14.31 5.09
N GLU A 146 8.32 -15.56 5.50
CA GLU A 146 7.44 -16.53 4.81
C GLU A 146 5.95 -16.37 5.16
N VAL A 147 5.65 -15.49 6.12
CA VAL A 147 4.30 -15.26 6.65
C VAL A 147 4.00 -13.75 6.66
N PRO A 148 2.78 -13.32 6.31
CA PRO A 148 2.43 -11.90 6.27
C PRO A 148 2.11 -11.36 7.68
N THR A 149 3.12 -11.33 8.55
CA THR A 149 2.96 -10.99 9.97
C THR A 149 2.35 -9.61 10.24
N LYS A 150 2.60 -8.61 9.38
CA LYS A 150 2.04 -7.26 9.49
C LYS A 150 0.55 -7.26 9.16
N LEU A 151 0.15 -7.94 8.09
CA LEU A 151 -1.24 -8.10 7.73
C LEU A 151 -2.00 -8.85 8.84
N LEU A 152 -1.46 -9.99 9.30
CA LEU A 152 -2.07 -10.81 10.35
C LEU A 152 -2.20 -10.06 11.68
N LYS A 153 -1.20 -9.26 12.07
CA LYS A 153 -1.29 -8.35 13.23
C LYS A 153 -2.42 -7.33 13.06
N GLY A 154 -2.63 -6.85 11.84
CA GLY A 154 -3.76 -5.99 11.49
C GLY A 154 -5.10 -6.66 11.77
N PHE A 155 -5.31 -7.87 11.25
CA PHE A 155 -6.53 -8.65 11.52
C PHE A 155 -6.73 -8.94 13.02
N LYS A 156 -5.65 -9.26 13.74
CA LYS A 156 -5.71 -9.52 15.19
C LYS A 156 -6.20 -8.31 15.96
N LYS A 157 -5.72 -7.12 15.58
CA LYS A 157 -6.16 -5.85 16.19
C LYS A 157 -7.67 -5.59 16.05
N PHE A 158 -8.28 -6.11 14.99
CA PHE A 158 -9.73 -5.99 14.76
C PHE A 158 -10.54 -7.21 15.25
N GLY A 159 -9.90 -8.21 15.87
CA GLY A 159 -10.58 -9.43 16.31
C GLY A 159 -10.96 -10.40 15.19
N LEU A 160 -10.47 -10.17 13.96
CA LEU A 160 -10.89 -10.88 12.74
C LEU A 160 -9.89 -11.95 12.28
N SER A 161 -8.88 -12.27 13.09
CA SER A 161 -7.84 -13.24 12.71
C SER A 161 -8.38 -14.65 12.48
N GLN A 162 -9.36 -15.09 13.29
CA GLN A 162 -9.88 -16.44 13.15
C GLN A 162 -10.73 -16.57 11.89
N ASP A 163 -11.62 -15.61 11.63
CA ASP A 163 -12.45 -15.58 10.42
C ASP A 163 -11.61 -15.52 9.16
N PHE A 164 -10.63 -14.60 9.11
CA PHE A 164 -9.71 -14.50 7.99
C PHE A 164 -9.00 -15.83 7.72
N LEU A 165 -8.45 -16.46 8.75
CA LEU A 165 -7.71 -17.72 8.58
C LEU A 165 -8.62 -18.90 8.23
N ASN A 166 -9.88 -18.92 8.69
CA ASN A 166 -10.86 -19.90 8.25
C ASN A 166 -11.14 -19.78 6.74
N TYR A 167 -11.34 -18.55 6.23
CA TYR A 167 -11.48 -18.34 4.79
C TYR A 167 -10.20 -18.68 4.02
N VAL A 168 -9.02 -18.34 4.54
CA VAL A 168 -7.75 -18.77 3.90
C VAL A 168 -7.66 -20.29 3.80
N LYS A 169 -8.09 -21.02 4.84
CA LYS A 169 -8.12 -22.49 4.82
C LYS A 169 -9.06 -23.03 3.75
N ASN A 170 -10.24 -22.42 3.59
CA ASN A 170 -11.22 -22.82 2.59
C ASN A 170 -10.74 -22.55 1.16
N ILE A 171 -10.15 -21.38 0.91
CA ILE A 171 -9.69 -20.97 -0.42
C ILE A 171 -8.39 -21.70 -0.78
N ARG A 172 -7.41 -21.75 0.13
CA ARG A 172 -6.07 -22.32 -0.10
C ARG A 172 -5.49 -22.94 1.17
N SER A 173 -5.89 -24.18 1.46
CA SER A 173 -5.41 -24.95 2.63
C SER A 173 -3.89 -24.94 2.79
N SER A 174 -3.12 -25.13 1.71
CA SER A 174 -1.65 -25.12 1.76
C SER A 174 -1.05 -23.78 2.21
N VAL A 175 -1.73 -22.66 1.96
CA VAL A 175 -1.31 -21.33 2.48
C VAL A 175 -1.62 -21.26 3.97
N TYR A 176 -2.80 -21.72 4.38
CA TYR A 176 -3.19 -21.78 5.78
C TYR A 176 -2.20 -22.60 6.61
N ASP A 177 -1.84 -23.81 6.16
CA ASP A 177 -0.95 -24.70 6.91
C ASP A 177 0.40 -24.03 7.19
N ARG A 178 1.02 -23.42 6.16
CA ARG A 178 2.27 -22.65 6.31
C ARG A 178 2.15 -21.51 7.32
N TRP A 179 1.02 -20.82 7.35
CA TRP A 179 0.81 -19.69 8.26
C TRP A 179 0.45 -20.15 9.68
N ALA A 180 -0.21 -21.30 9.81
CA ALA A 180 -0.64 -21.87 11.09
C ALA A 180 0.54 -22.41 11.91
N GLU A 181 1.59 -22.91 11.26
CA GLU A 181 2.85 -23.34 11.91
C GLU A 181 3.57 -22.20 12.64
N HIS A 182 3.23 -20.95 12.34
CA HIS A 182 3.84 -19.74 12.88
C HIS A 182 2.92 -18.95 13.83
N ARG A 183 1.84 -19.58 14.32
CA ARG A 183 0.87 -18.99 15.28
C ARG A 183 1.38 -18.92 16.71
#